data_AF-A0A089JW07-F1
#
_entry.id   AF-A0A089JW07-F1
#
_cell.length_a   1.000
_cell.length_b   1.000
_cell.length_c   1.000
_cell.angle_alpha   90.00
_cell.angle_beta   90.00
_cell.angle_gamma   90.00
#
_symmetry.space_group_name_H-M   'P 1'
#
loop_
_entity.id
_entity.type
_entity.pdbx_description
1 polymer ?
#
loop_
_entity_poly.entity_id
_entity_poly.type
_entity_poly.pdbx_seq_one_letter_code
_entity_poly.pdbx_strand_id
1 'polypeptide(L)'
;MLISSHLNKYRQTILELPEDKKLSKAELLASDLLMKRSGLLEMYYAPHNEYVNPAAKVVIIGITPGWTQLRIALQAAKAGLKAGLSDEAVCRLAKEAAGFAGTMRTHLTDMLDALELHRYLGAESCGDLFQDQHELLHTTSLLRFPVFVAGNNYNGTHPHLLTNPFLNQTALRSLQDELSLMNQPIIIPLGKNVEQVLQQLAADGVLDARDCLWGFPHPSGANGHRHKQFASHQESMRNKIRALSGK
;
A
#
# COMPACT_ATOMS: atom_id res chain seq x y z
N MET A 1 -8.44 -12.66 3.23
CA MET A 1 -8.27 -13.67 2.16
C MET A 1 -6.98 -13.42 1.39
N LEU A 2 -6.39 -14.46 0.79
CA LEU A 2 -5.23 -14.31 -0.09
C LEU A 2 -5.64 -14.07 -1.55
N ILE A 3 -4.99 -13.13 -2.25
CA ILE A 3 -5.19 -12.84 -3.69
C ILE A 3 -4.20 -13.57 -4.60
N SER A 4 -3.12 -14.11 -4.02
CA SER A 4 -2.13 -14.93 -4.71
C SER A 4 -1.51 -15.95 -3.75
N SER A 5 -0.67 -16.84 -4.28
CA SER A 5 0.01 -17.89 -3.51
C SER A 5 1.54 -17.75 -3.57
N HIS A 6 2.05 -16.54 -3.78
CA HIS A 6 3.49 -16.31 -3.96
C HIS A 6 4.28 -16.67 -2.70
N LEU A 7 3.70 -16.55 -1.51
CA LEU A 7 4.31 -16.97 -0.24
C LEU A 7 4.85 -18.39 -0.31
N ASN A 8 4.14 -19.32 -0.94
CA ASN A 8 4.60 -20.71 -1.06
C ASN A 8 5.92 -20.84 -1.82
N LYS A 9 6.10 -20.02 -2.87
CA LYS A 9 7.34 -20.00 -3.65
C LYS A 9 8.52 -19.46 -2.83
N TYR A 10 8.28 -18.44 -2.01
CA TYR A 10 9.34 -17.71 -1.29
C TYR A 10 9.49 -18.15 0.18
N ARG A 11 8.69 -19.11 0.65
CA ARG A 11 8.64 -19.56 2.05
C ARG A 11 10.01 -19.94 2.59
N GLN A 12 10.72 -20.80 1.86
CA GLN A 12 12.00 -21.32 2.32
C GLN A 12 13.04 -20.21 2.42
N THR A 13 13.13 -19.35 1.40
CA THR A 13 13.98 -18.17 1.41
C THR A 13 13.68 -17.24 2.59
N ILE A 14 12.41 -17.03 2.93
CA ILE A 14 12.02 -16.22 4.10
C ILE A 14 12.50 -16.87 5.41
N LEU A 15 12.34 -18.19 5.55
CA LEU A 15 12.78 -18.93 6.74
C LEU A 15 14.30 -18.89 6.92
N GLU A 16 15.06 -18.78 5.83
CA GLU A 16 16.53 -18.75 5.84
C GLU A 16 17.13 -17.36 6.09
N LEU A 17 16.32 -16.28 6.09
CA LEU A 17 16.81 -14.92 6.35
C LEU A 17 17.53 -14.81 7.71
N PRO A 18 18.59 -14.01 7.88
CA PRO A 18 19.26 -13.86 9.17
C PRO A 18 18.34 -13.34 10.30
N GLU A 19 18.55 -13.81 11.53
CA GLU A 19 17.77 -13.43 12.73
C GLU A 19 18.57 -12.62 13.75
N ASP A 20 19.88 -12.83 13.78
CA ASP A 20 20.83 -12.27 14.75
C ASP A 20 21.16 -10.79 14.49
N LYS A 21 20.66 -10.24 13.38
CA LYS A 21 20.96 -8.87 12.95
C LYS A 21 19.81 -8.22 12.20
N LYS A 22 19.93 -6.90 12.05
CA LYS A 22 19.04 -6.13 11.19
C LYS A 22 19.32 -6.46 9.71
N LEU A 23 18.29 -6.92 9.01
CA LEU A 23 18.36 -7.26 7.59
C LEU A 23 18.78 -6.05 6.74
N SER A 24 19.72 -6.30 5.85
CA SER A 24 20.34 -5.34 4.94
C SER A 24 19.74 -5.39 3.54
N LYS A 25 19.98 -4.35 2.73
CA LYS A 25 19.54 -4.34 1.33
C LYS A 25 20.14 -5.49 0.52
N ALA A 26 21.39 -5.87 0.78
CA ALA A 26 22.05 -6.95 0.05
C ALA A 26 21.34 -8.31 0.24
N GLU A 27 20.78 -8.54 1.43
CA GLU A 27 20.08 -9.78 1.75
C GLU A 27 18.65 -9.82 1.18
N LEU A 28 17.97 -8.67 1.11
CA LEU A 28 16.56 -8.62 0.72
C LEU A 28 16.33 -8.21 -0.74
N LEU A 29 17.29 -7.51 -1.34
CA LEU A 29 17.32 -7.23 -2.78
C LEU A 29 18.14 -8.30 -3.53
N ALA A 30 18.06 -9.54 -3.04
CA ALA A 30 18.75 -10.71 -3.57
C ALA A 30 17.93 -11.43 -4.67
N SER A 31 18.62 -12.23 -5.48
CA SER A 31 18.02 -13.03 -6.57
C SER A 31 16.86 -13.91 -6.10
N ASP A 32 16.96 -14.45 -4.89
CA ASP A 32 16.03 -15.45 -4.39
C ASP A 32 14.67 -14.84 -4.02
N LEU A 33 14.62 -13.52 -3.82
CA LEU A 33 13.38 -12.76 -3.63
C LEU A 33 12.96 -11.99 -4.89
N LEU A 34 13.76 -12.02 -5.97
CA LEU A 34 13.44 -11.31 -7.20
C LEU A 34 12.25 -11.97 -7.90
N MET A 35 11.21 -11.18 -8.19
CA MET A 35 10.03 -11.63 -8.93
C MET A 35 10.18 -11.35 -10.42
N LYS A 36 10.65 -10.14 -10.76
CA LYS A 36 10.73 -9.68 -12.14
C LYS A 36 11.77 -8.57 -12.29
N ARG A 37 12.42 -8.53 -13.45
CA ARG A 37 13.32 -7.45 -13.86
C ARG A 37 12.87 -6.89 -15.22
N SER A 38 12.96 -5.57 -15.39
CA SER A 38 12.72 -4.88 -16.66
C SER A 38 13.71 -3.72 -16.80
N GLY A 39 14.80 -3.94 -17.53
CA GLY A 39 15.92 -3.00 -17.56
C GLY A 39 16.49 -2.78 -16.15
N LEU A 40 16.49 -1.53 -15.68
CA LEU A 40 16.95 -1.15 -14.34
C LEU A 40 15.89 -1.32 -13.25
N LEU A 41 14.66 -1.68 -13.60
CA LEU A 41 13.58 -1.94 -12.65
C LEU A 41 13.65 -3.36 -12.12
N GLU A 42 13.55 -3.49 -10.81
CA GLU A 42 13.58 -4.77 -10.11
C GLU A 42 12.41 -4.83 -9.12
N MET A 43 11.61 -5.88 -9.24
CA MET A 43 10.46 -6.14 -8.37
C MET A 43 10.79 -7.31 -7.47
N TYR A 44 10.68 -7.11 -6.16
CA TYR A 44 10.99 -8.12 -5.15
C TYR A 44 9.74 -8.55 -4.41
N TYR A 45 9.72 -9.80 -3.99
CA TYR A 45 8.60 -10.36 -3.26
C TYR A 45 8.47 -9.76 -1.86
N ALA A 46 7.23 -9.43 -1.47
CA ALA A 46 6.89 -9.10 -0.10
C ALA A 46 5.46 -9.58 0.24
N PRO A 47 5.25 -10.21 1.40
CA PRO A 47 3.99 -10.90 1.72
C PRO A 47 2.82 -9.98 2.07
N HIS A 48 3.09 -8.74 2.49
CA HIS A 48 2.11 -7.82 3.06
C HIS A 48 0.99 -7.36 2.09
N ASN A 49 1.16 -7.53 0.79
CA ASN A 49 0.11 -7.22 -0.20
C ASN A 49 -0.48 -8.46 -0.87
N GLU A 50 -0.24 -9.65 -0.33
CA GLU A 50 -1.00 -10.85 -0.73
C GLU A 50 -2.32 -11.00 0.03
N TYR A 51 -2.41 -10.43 1.22
CA TYR A 51 -3.66 -10.39 1.96
C TYR A 51 -4.54 -9.24 1.45
N VAL A 52 -5.81 -9.55 1.19
CA VAL A 52 -6.86 -8.59 0.88
C VAL A 52 -7.90 -8.64 1.98
N ASN A 53 -8.37 -7.44 2.37
CA ASN A 53 -9.50 -7.24 3.29
C ASN A 53 -10.72 -6.73 2.51
N PRO A 54 -11.61 -7.63 2.00
CA PRO A 54 -12.82 -7.24 1.27
C PRO A 54 -13.82 -6.39 2.08
N ALA A 55 -13.76 -6.48 3.41
CA ALA A 55 -14.67 -5.79 4.32
C ALA A 55 -14.22 -4.35 4.66
N ALA A 56 -13.04 -3.93 4.18
CA ALA A 56 -12.49 -2.62 4.47
C ALA A 56 -13.44 -1.49 4.05
N LYS A 57 -13.56 -0.49 4.92
CA LYS A 57 -14.29 0.76 4.66
C LYS A 57 -13.39 1.81 4.03
N VAL A 58 -12.08 1.72 4.27
CA VAL A 58 -11.07 2.62 3.72
C VAL A 58 -10.00 1.81 3.01
N VAL A 59 -9.71 2.17 1.77
CA VAL A 59 -8.60 1.63 0.98
C VAL A 59 -7.59 2.74 0.73
N ILE A 60 -6.35 2.57 1.21
CA ILE A 60 -5.26 3.54 0.99
C ILE A 60 -4.30 2.97 -0.04
N ILE A 61 -4.05 3.73 -1.12
CA ILE A 61 -3.29 3.26 -2.28
C ILE A 61 -2.02 4.10 -2.44
N GLY A 62 -0.86 3.46 -2.24
CA GLY A 62 0.46 4.02 -2.53
C GLY A 62 0.96 3.71 -3.94
N ILE A 63 2.20 4.11 -4.25
CA ILE A 63 2.85 3.78 -5.53
C ILE A 63 3.40 2.35 -5.51
N THR A 64 4.30 2.07 -4.58
CA THR A 64 4.92 0.77 -4.35
C THR A 64 5.47 0.74 -2.93
N PRO A 65 5.54 -0.42 -2.26
CA PRO A 65 6.16 -0.50 -0.95
C PRO A 65 7.67 -0.18 -1.02
N GLY A 66 8.16 0.63 -0.08
CA GLY A 66 9.57 0.97 0.00
C GLY A 66 10.41 -0.05 0.79
N TRP A 67 11.73 0.17 0.82
CA TRP A 67 12.72 -0.59 1.57
C TRP A 67 12.29 -0.95 3.01
N THR A 68 11.84 0.04 3.78
CA THR A 68 11.44 -0.18 5.18
C THR A 68 10.27 -1.14 5.30
N GLN A 69 9.28 -1.04 4.39
CA GLN A 69 8.10 -1.90 4.39
C GLN A 69 8.46 -3.32 3.94
N LEU A 70 9.30 -3.48 2.91
CA LEU A 70 9.85 -4.78 2.51
C LEU A 70 10.51 -5.50 3.69
N ARG A 71 11.42 -4.82 4.38
CA ARG A 71 12.13 -5.38 5.53
C ARG A 71 11.18 -5.80 6.64
N ILE A 72 10.26 -4.92 7.04
CA ILE A 72 9.30 -5.22 8.13
C ILE A 72 8.38 -6.38 7.73
N ALA A 73 7.88 -6.41 6.50
CA ALA A 73 7.01 -7.46 6.00
C ALA A 73 7.69 -8.83 6.03
N LEU A 74 8.94 -8.93 5.58
CA LEU A 74 9.68 -10.20 5.58
C LEU A 74 10.04 -10.65 7.00
N GLN A 75 10.37 -9.72 7.91
CA GLN A 75 10.60 -10.04 9.32
C GLN A 75 9.34 -10.58 10.00
N ALA A 76 8.20 -9.90 9.81
CA ALA A 76 6.92 -10.33 10.35
C ALA A 76 6.49 -11.69 9.77
N ALA A 77 6.66 -11.88 8.46
CA ALA A 77 6.32 -13.15 7.83
C ALA A 77 7.19 -14.29 8.32
N LYS A 78 8.51 -14.07 8.48
CA LYS A 78 9.40 -15.08 9.06
C LYS A 78 8.95 -15.50 10.46
N ALA A 79 8.62 -14.54 11.32
CA ALA A 79 8.11 -14.82 12.66
C ALA A 79 6.81 -15.64 12.62
N GLY A 80 5.86 -15.26 11.77
CA GLY A 80 4.60 -15.98 11.60
C GLY A 80 4.79 -17.41 11.08
N LEU A 81 5.68 -17.61 10.10
CA LEU A 81 6.00 -18.92 9.55
C LEU A 81 6.61 -19.84 10.61
N LYS A 82 7.55 -19.33 11.42
CA LYS A 82 8.16 -20.10 12.53
C LYS A 82 7.16 -20.45 13.62
N ALA A 83 6.16 -19.59 13.84
CA ALA A 83 5.07 -19.83 14.78
C ALA A 83 4.02 -20.82 14.24
N GLY A 84 4.18 -21.34 13.02
CA GLY A 84 3.23 -22.30 12.42
C GLY A 84 1.90 -21.67 12.02
N LEU A 85 1.85 -20.35 11.81
CA LEU A 85 0.65 -19.67 11.35
C LEU A 85 0.28 -20.11 9.93
N SER A 86 -1.01 -20.04 9.60
CA SER A 86 -1.48 -20.23 8.23
C SER A 86 -0.97 -19.12 7.31
N ASP A 87 -0.89 -19.40 6.01
CA ASP A 87 -0.41 -18.44 4.99
C ASP A 87 -1.19 -17.12 5.02
N GLU A 88 -2.51 -17.21 5.20
CA GLU A 88 -3.35 -16.04 5.32
C GLU A 88 -2.99 -15.20 6.56
N ALA A 89 -2.79 -15.85 7.71
CA ALA A 89 -2.39 -15.18 8.95
C ALA A 89 -0.98 -14.57 8.84
N VAL A 90 -0.04 -15.24 8.16
CA VAL A 90 1.31 -14.73 7.89
C VAL A 90 1.25 -13.46 7.03
N CYS A 91 0.50 -13.48 5.92
CA CYS A 91 0.36 -12.32 5.05
C CYS A 91 -0.38 -11.17 5.72
N ARG A 92 -1.41 -11.47 6.54
CA ARG A 92 -2.13 -10.47 7.34
C ARG A 92 -1.20 -9.81 8.37
N LEU A 93 -0.45 -10.60 9.14
CA LEU A 93 0.53 -10.10 10.09
C LEU A 93 1.58 -9.19 9.41
N ALA A 94 2.06 -9.60 8.24
CA ALA A 94 2.98 -8.78 7.44
C ALA A 94 2.33 -7.47 6.97
N LYS A 95 1.04 -7.48 6.59
CA LYS A 95 0.28 -6.27 6.23
C LYS A 95 0.20 -5.28 7.37
N GLU A 96 -0.25 -5.72 8.53
CA GLU A 96 -0.45 -4.90 9.73
C GLU A 96 0.89 -4.28 10.18
N ALA A 97 1.96 -5.09 10.18
CA ALA A 97 3.29 -4.62 10.55
C ALA A 97 3.87 -3.61 9.54
N ALA A 98 3.78 -3.88 8.24
CA ALA A 98 4.46 -3.10 7.20
C ALA A 98 3.66 -1.89 6.67
N GLY A 99 2.34 -1.86 6.86
CA GLY A 99 1.46 -0.82 6.31
C GLY A 99 1.92 0.60 6.69
N PHE A 100 2.49 1.32 5.71
CA PHE A 100 3.03 2.69 5.86
C PHE A 100 3.98 2.90 7.07
N ALA A 101 4.62 1.84 7.57
CA ALA A 101 5.32 1.87 8.86
C ALA A 101 6.35 3.01 9.02
N GLY A 102 6.48 3.50 10.26
CA GLY A 102 7.36 4.63 10.62
C GLY A 102 6.66 5.98 10.48
N THR A 103 7.44 7.04 10.20
CA THR A 103 6.94 8.42 10.13
C THR A 103 5.86 8.64 9.05
N MET A 104 5.84 7.79 8.01
CA MET A 104 4.79 7.84 7.00
C MET A 104 3.40 7.55 7.57
N ARG A 105 3.27 6.58 8.48
CA ARG A 105 2.01 6.25 9.16
C ARG A 105 1.55 7.41 10.04
N THR A 106 2.48 8.04 10.77
CA THR A 106 2.18 9.23 11.58
C THR A 106 1.62 10.36 10.72
N HIS A 107 2.33 10.76 9.65
CA HIS A 107 1.86 11.83 8.77
C HIS A 107 0.51 11.51 8.11
N LEU A 108 0.30 10.25 7.72
CA LEU A 108 -0.94 9.79 7.15
C LEU A 108 -2.09 9.92 8.17
N THR A 109 -1.85 9.45 9.40
CA THR A 109 -2.81 9.56 10.51
C THR A 109 -3.18 11.01 10.78
N ASP A 110 -2.19 11.90 10.94
CA ASP A 110 -2.43 13.33 11.20
C ASP A 110 -3.29 13.99 10.12
N MET A 111 -3.02 13.66 8.85
CA MET A 111 -3.80 14.18 7.72
C MET A 111 -5.22 13.62 7.69
N LEU A 112 -5.42 12.32 7.96
CA LEU A 112 -6.75 11.71 8.00
C LEU A 112 -7.59 12.23 9.18
N ASP A 113 -6.96 12.45 10.32
CA ASP A 113 -7.60 13.08 11.49
C ASP A 113 -7.94 14.54 11.21
N ALA A 114 -7.07 15.27 10.52
CA ALA A 114 -7.34 16.60 10.03
C ALA A 114 -8.42 16.65 8.92
N LEU A 115 -8.91 15.50 8.44
CA LEU A 115 -10.11 15.39 7.61
C LEU A 115 -11.34 14.89 8.37
N GLU A 116 -11.20 14.59 9.66
CA GLU A 116 -12.24 14.01 10.53
C GLU A 116 -12.76 12.65 10.03
N LEU A 117 -11.93 11.89 9.30
CA LEU A 117 -12.33 10.59 8.79
C LEU A 117 -12.66 9.60 9.92
N HIS A 118 -11.94 9.66 11.05
CA HIS A 118 -12.21 8.83 12.23
C HIS A 118 -13.66 8.96 12.71
N ARG A 119 -14.27 10.16 12.64
CA ARG A 119 -15.67 10.36 13.05
C ARG A 119 -16.66 9.61 12.17
N TYR A 120 -16.39 9.52 10.87
CA TYR A 120 -17.19 8.72 9.94
C TYR A 120 -17.06 7.22 10.25
N LEU A 121 -15.89 6.80 10.70
CA LEU A 121 -15.61 5.40 11.01
C LEU A 121 -16.02 4.98 12.43
N GLY A 122 -16.47 5.93 13.27
CA GLY A 122 -16.77 5.67 14.68
C GLY A 122 -15.53 5.42 15.55
N ALA A 123 -14.37 5.93 15.13
CA ALA A 123 -13.09 5.79 15.80
C ALA A 123 -12.68 7.08 16.54
N GLU A 124 -11.79 6.98 17.53
CA GLU A 124 -11.22 8.15 18.21
C GLU A 124 -10.18 8.85 17.33
N SER A 125 -9.36 8.06 16.63
CA SER A 125 -8.36 8.53 15.67
C SER A 125 -8.24 7.57 14.49
N CYS A 126 -7.80 8.07 13.34
CA CYS A 126 -7.40 7.24 12.21
C CYS A 126 -6.14 6.40 12.51
N GLY A 127 -5.46 6.64 13.64
CA GLY A 127 -4.39 5.78 14.14
C GLY A 127 -4.90 4.38 14.49
N ASP A 128 -6.14 4.27 14.97
CA ASP A 128 -6.78 3.01 15.36
C ASP A 128 -6.91 2.05 14.17
N LEU A 129 -7.02 2.57 12.94
CA LEU A 129 -7.04 1.78 11.71
C LEU A 129 -5.76 0.95 11.49
N PHE A 130 -4.65 1.39 12.09
CA PHE A 130 -3.36 0.70 12.07
C PHE A 130 -3.06 -0.04 13.38
N GLN A 131 -4.05 -0.16 14.28
CA GLN A 131 -3.96 -0.88 15.54
C GLN A 131 -5.25 -1.69 15.77
N ASP A 132 -6.19 -1.17 16.55
CA ASP A 132 -7.32 -1.99 17.04
C ASP A 132 -8.46 -2.16 16.02
N GLN A 133 -8.47 -1.38 14.95
CA GLN A 133 -9.53 -1.37 13.92
C GLN A 133 -9.00 -1.73 12.51
N HIS A 134 -8.09 -2.70 12.45
CA HIS A 134 -7.49 -3.18 11.19
C HIS A 134 -8.52 -3.68 10.16
N GLU A 135 -9.66 -4.18 10.60
CA GLU A 135 -10.76 -4.66 9.76
C GLU A 135 -11.41 -3.55 8.93
N LEU A 136 -11.30 -2.28 9.34
CA LEU A 136 -11.81 -1.15 8.58
C LEU A 136 -10.86 -0.71 7.47
N LEU A 137 -9.59 -1.11 7.53
CA LEU A 137 -8.54 -0.65 6.65
C LEU A 137 -8.06 -1.74 5.69
N HIS A 138 -7.87 -1.34 4.44
CA HIS A 138 -7.02 -2.05 3.51
C HIS A 138 -5.96 -1.10 2.98
N THR A 139 -4.71 -1.57 2.95
CA THR A 139 -3.60 -0.82 2.37
C THR A 139 -3.08 -1.58 1.16
N THR A 140 -2.84 -0.89 0.05
CA THR A 140 -2.24 -1.50 -1.14
C THR A 140 -1.39 -0.46 -1.88
N SER A 141 -0.89 -0.82 -3.06
CA SER A 141 -0.08 0.02 -3.92
C SER A 141 -0.38 -0.29 -5.39
N LEU A 142 -0.19 0.70 -6.26
CA LEU A 142 -0.26 0.49 -7.72
C LEU A 142 0.58 -0.73 -8.12
N LEU A 143 1.85 -0.71 -7.74
CA LEU A 143 2.76 -1.84 -7.89
C LEU A 143 2.72 -2.62 -6.58
N ARG A 144 1.92 -3.70 -6.57
CA ARG A 144 1.62 -4.52 -5.39
C ARG A 144 2.88 -4.93 -4.61
N PHE A 145 3.95 -5.26 -5.33
CA PHE A 145 5.22 -5.68 -4.74
C PHE A 145 6.27 -4.56 -4.80
N PRO A 146 7.23 -4.51 -3.85
CA PRO A 146 8.31 -3.54 -3.84
C PRO A 146 9.06 -3.45 -5.16
N VAL A 147 9.10 -2.25 -5.74
CA VAL A 147 9.88 -1.96 -6.95
C VAL A 147 11.03 -1.00 -6.63
N PHE A 148 12.20 -1.33 -7.15
CA PHE A 148 13.41 -0.54 -7.05
C PHE A 148 13.95 -0.19 -8.44
N VAL A 149 14.64 0.95 -8.53
CA VAL A 149 15.42 1.36 -9.70
C VAL A 149 16.86 1.50 -9.27
N ALA A 150 17.74 0.64 -9.82
CA ALA A 150 19.15 0.59 -9.44
C ALA A 150 19.35 0.55 -7.91
N GLY A 151 18.60 -0.30 -7.20
CA GLY A 151 18.69 -0.48 -5.74
C GLY A 151 18.04 0.63 -4.87
N ASN A 152 17.45 1.66 -5.48
CA ASN A 152 16.74 2.75 -4.80
C ASN A 152 15.22 2.58 -4.88
N ASN A 153 14.49 3.07 -3.86
CA ASN A 153 13.03 3.00 -3.87
C ASN A 153 12.49 3.68 -5.13
N TYR A 154 11.62 2.98 -5.86
CA TYR A 154 10.92 3.60 -6.98
C TYR A 154 9.85 4.57 -6.47
N ASN A 155 9.78 5.75 -7.08
CA ASN A 155 8.90 6.86 -6.65
C ASN A 155 7.85 7.24 -7.70
N GLY A 156 7.76 6.50 -8.81
CA GLY A 156 6.82 6.78 -9.89
C GLY A 156 7.35 7.65 -11.04
N THR A 157 8.55 8.25 -10.95
CA THR A 157 8.99 9.27 -11.93
C THR A 157 10.07 8.82 -12.91
N HIS A 158 11.04 7.99 -12.50
CA HIS A 158 12.15 7.57 -13.36
C HIS A 158 12.35 6.05 -13.33
N PRO A 159 11.91 5.31 -14.38
CA PRO A 159 11.10 5.78 -15.50
C PRO A 159 9.69 6.19 -15.05
N HIS A 160 9.00 7.00 -15.85
CA HIS A 160 7.68 7.52 -15.49
C HIS A 160 6.63 6.40 -15.52
N LEU A 161 5.86 6.25 -14.44
CA LEU A 161 4.97 5.10 -14.21
C LEU A 161 3.98 4.89 -15.35
N LEU A 162 3.33 5.97 -15.79
CA LEU A 162 2.25 5.90 -16.78
C LEU A 162 2.74 5.63 -18.20
N THR A 163 3.96 6.03 -18.54
CA THR A 163 4.48 5.92 -19.92
C THR A 163 5.38 4.71 -20.10
N ASN A 164 5.83 4.09 -19.00
CA ASN A 164 6.56 2.83 -19.06
C ASN A 164 5.57 1.64 -19.15
N PRO A 165 5.59 0.84 -20.23
CA PRO A 165 4.59 -0.21 -20.43
C PRO A 165 4.58 -1.26 -19.32
N PHE A 166 5.75 -1.66 -18.83
CA PHE A 166 5.85 -2.66 -17.76
C PHE A 166 5.18 -2.16 -16.47
N LEU A 167 5.45 -0.91 -16.07
CA LEU A 167 4.91 -0.34 -14.84
C LEU A 167 3.42 -0.05 -14.95
N ASN A 168 2.98 0.59 -16.03
CA ASN A 168 1.57 0.93 -16.23
C ASN A 168 0.69 -0.33 -16.29
N GLN A 169 1.07 -1.34 -17.08
CA GLN A 169 0.31 -2.59 -17.18
C GLN A 169 0.28 -3.35 -15.85
N THR A 170 1.41 -3.39 -15.13
CA THR A 170 1.47 -4.02 -13.81
C THR A 170 0.55 -3.30 -12.83
N ALA A 171 0.55 -1.96 -12.84
CA ALA A 171 -0.26 -1.15 -11.94
C ALA A 171 -1.76 -1.35 -12.17
N LEU A 172 -2.21 -1.25 -13.43
CA LEU A 172 -3.61 -1.42 -13.80
C LEU A 172 -4.12 -2.80 -13.42
N ARG A 173 -3.39 -3.85 -13.82
CA ARG A 173 -3.79 -5.23 -13.53
C ARG A 173 -3.86 -5.51 -12.02
N SER A 174 -2.83 -5.10 -11.28
CA SER A 174 -2.76 -5.38 -9.84
C SER A 174 -3.93 -4.75 -9.08
N LEU A 175 -4.31 -3.51 -9.43
CA LEU A 175 -5.43 -2.83 -8.80
C LEU A 175 -6.78 -3.35 -9.27
N GLN A 176 -6.95 -3.67 -10.56
CA GLN A 176 -8.20 -4.23 -11.05
C GLN A 176 -8.55 -5.54 -10.34
N ASP A 177 -7.57 -6.44 -10.20
CA ASP A 177 -7.76 -7.72 -9.49
C ASP A 177 -8.15 -7.50 -8.02
N GLU A 178 -7.63 -6.45 -7.39
CA GLU A 178 -7.81 -6.21 -5.95
C GLU A 178 -9.07 -5.39 -5.62
N LEU A 179 -9.34 -4.33 -6.38
CA LEU A 179 -10.52 -3.47 -6.18
C LEU A 179 -11.83 -4.19 -6.53
N SER A 180 -11.81 -5.14 -7.46
CA SER A 180 -12.98 -5.96 -7.79
C SER A 180 -13.47 -6.84 -6.62
N LEU A 181 -12.63 -7.05 -5.61
CA LEU A 181 -12.98 -7.80 -4.40
C LEU A 181 -13.57 -6.90 -3.30
N MET A 182 -13.55 -5.58 -3.48
CA MET A 182 -13.93 -4.61 -2.44
C MET A 182 -15.41 -4.24 -2.52
N ASN A 183 -16.04 -4.09 -1.35
CA ASN A 183 -17.43 -3.67 -1.27
C ASN A 183 -17.57 -2.16 -1.04
N GLN A 184 -17.41 -1.37 -2.12
CA GLN A 184 -17.59 0.09 -2.15
C GLN A 184 -16.86 0.85 -1.02
N PRO A 185 -15.51 0.72 -0.92
CA PRO A 185 -14.73 1.44 0.10
C PRO A 185 -14.50 2.90 -0.29
N ILE A 186 -14.17 3.74 0.69
CA ILE A 186 -13.54 5.04 0.42
C ILE A 186 -12.11 4.79 -0.04
N ILE A 187 -11.75 5.26 -1.24
CA ILE A 187 -10.42 5.07 -1.82
C ILE A 187 -9.59 6.35 -1.63
N ILE A 188 -8.42 6.23 -1.02
CA ILE A 188 -7.50 7.34 -0.76
C ILE A 188 -6.22 7.16 -1.60
N PRO A 189 -6.14 7.80 -2.79
CA PRO A 189 -4.94 7.79 -3.61
C PRO A 189 -3.84 8.68 -3.02
N LEU A 190 -2.64 8.14 -2.85
CA LEU A 190 -1.51 8.90 -2.29
C LEU A 190 -0.67 9.57 -3.39
N GLY A 191 -1.10 10.76 -3.82
CA GLY A 191 -0.39 11.63 -4.75
C GLY A 191 -0.71 11.40 -6.23
N LYS A 192 -0.27 12.35 -7.07
CA LYS A 192 -0.71 12.51 -8.47
C LYS A 192 -0.55 11.26 -9.35
N ASN A 193 0.56 10.54 -9.24
CA ASN A 193 0.78 9.33 -10.05
C ASN A 193 -0.24 8.24 -9.73
N VAL A 194 -0.63 8.11 -8.46
CA VAL A 194 -1.68 7.18 -8.04
C VAL A 194 -3.03 7.64 -8.59
N GLU A 195 -3.31 8.94 -8.48
CA GLU A 195 -4.58 9.50 -8.96
C GLU A 195 -4.79 9.28 -10.46
N GLN A 196 -3.76 9.51 -11.27
CA GLN A 196 -3.85 9.34 -12.72
C GLN A 196 -4.13 7.90 -13.13
N VAL A 197 -3.58 6.91 -12.42
CA VAL A 197 -3.91 5.50 -12.66
C VAL A 197 -5.35 5.19 -12.24
N LEU A 198 -5.79 5.70 -11.07
CA LEU A 198 -7.18 5.51 -10.65
C LEU A 198 -8.19 6.20 -11.57
N GLN A 199 -7.82 7.33 -12.17
CA GLN A 199 -8.65 8.01 -13.18
C GLN A 199 -8.81 7.14 -14.43
N GLN A 200 -7.75 6.46 -14.86
CA GLN A 200 -7.83 5.49 -15.95
C GLN A 200 -8.77 4.32 -15.58
N LEU A 201 -8.61 3.75 -14.39
CA LEU A 201 -9.50 2.68 -13.90
C LEU A 201 -10.96 3.13 -13.75
N ALA A 202 -11.20 4.39 -13.38
CA ALA A 202 -12.54 4.96 -13.31
C ALA A 202 -13.16 5.14 -14.71
N ALA A 203 -12.37 5.60 -15.68
CA ALA A 203 -12.80 5.72 -17.08
C ALA A 203 -13.14 4.35 -17.69
N ASP A 204 -12.41 3.30 -17.27
CA ASP A 204 -12.63 1.91 -17.68
C ASP A 204 -13.78 1.23 -16.89
N GLY A 205 -14.42 1.93 -15.95
CA GLY A 205 -15.55 1.41 -15.16
C GLY A 205 -15.17 0.40 -14.06
N VAL A 206 -13.88 0.29 -13.73
CA VAL A 206 -13.37 -0.63 -12.68
C VAL A 206 -13.67 -0.11 -11.27
N LEU A 207 -13.72 1.21 -11.10
CA LEU A 207 -14.08 1.87 -9.84
C LEU A 207 -14.97 3.08 -10.10
N ASP A 208 -15.73 3.50 -9.10
CA ASP A 208 -16.47 4.75 -9.16
C ASP A 208 -15.58 5.92 -8.72
N ALA A 209 -15.37 6.92 -9.58
CA ALA A 209 -14.60 8.11 -9.22
C ALA A 209 -15.18 8.86 -8.01
N ARG A 210 -16.46 8.62 -7.68
CA ARG A 210 -17.13 9.15 -6.49
C ARG A 210 -16.72 8.43 -5.20
N ASP A 211 -16.01 7.31 -5.25
CA ASP A 211 -15.52 6.64 -4.05
C ASP A 211 -14.09 7.12 -3.68
N CYS A 212 -13.45 7.87 -4.58
CA CYS A 212 -12.10 8.39 -4.40
C CYS A 212 -12.06 9.76 -3.68
N LEU A 213 -11.09 9.88 -2.77
CA LEU A 213 -10.72 11.09 -2.06
C LEU A 213 -9.54 11.79 -2.75
N TRP A 214 -9.83 12.48 -3.85
CA TRP A 214 -8.84 13.16 -4.68
C TRP A 214 -8.17 14.36 -3.98
N GLY A 215 -6.93 14.66 -4.37
CA GLY A 215 -6.10 15.73 -3.85
C GLY A 215 -5.22 15.33 -2.67
N PHE A 216 -5.25 14.07 -2.25
CA PHE A 216 -4.51 13.60 -1.08
C PHE A 216 -3.01 13.48 -1.39
N PRO A 217 -2.12 14.22 -0.70
CA PRO A 217 -0.70 14.19 -1.02
C PRO A 217 -0.02 12.94 -0.46
N HIS A 218 1.07 12.52 -1.11
CA HIS A 218 1.86 11.41 -0.61
C HIS A 218 2.48 11.72 0.77
N PRO A 219 2.38 10.82 1.79
CA PRO A 219 2.74 11.11 3.18
C PRO A 219 4.25 11.04 3.49
N SER A 220 5.08 10.64 2.51
CA SER A 220 6.55 10.58 2.67
C SER A 220 7.13 11.90 3.18
N GLY A 221 8.09 11.81 4.11
CA GLY A 221 8.86 12.98 4.58
C GLY A 221 9.70 13.63 3.48
N ALA A 222 10.01 12.93 2.40
CA ALA A 222 10.68 13.51 1.24
C ALA A 222 9.77 14.46 0.43
N ASN A 223 8.45 14.46 0.66
CA ASN A 223 7.52 15.39 0.04
C ASN A 223 7.44 16.71 0.84
N GLY A 224 8.39 17.62 0.61
CA GLY A 224 8.43 18.92 1.28
C GLY A 224 7.21 19.82 1.00
N HIS A 225 6.44 19.55 -0.05
CA HIS A 225 5.25 20.32 -0.41
C HIS A 225 3.94 19.73 0.13
N ARG A 226 4.00 18.61 0.86
CA ARG A 226 2.83 17.87 1.37
C ARG A 226 1.83 18.77 2.10
N HIS A 227 2.30 19.62 3.01
CA HIS A 227 1.42 20.48 3.81
C HIS A 227 0.63 21.47 2.93
N LYS A 228 1.28 22.09 1.94
CA LYS A 228 0.62 23.01 1.00
C LYS A 228 -0.37 22.27 0.11
N GLN A 229 0.00 21.09 -0.39
CA GLN A 229 -0.87 20.25 -1.22
C GLN A 229 -2.09 19.74 -0.44
N PHE A 230 -1.91 19.37 0.83
CA PHE A 230 -3.00 18.95 1.69
C PHE A 230 -3.96 20.11 1.93
N ALA A 231 -3.44 21.27 2.37
CA ALA A 231 -4.25 22.45 2.66
C ALA A 231 -5.09 22.90 1.45
N SER A 232 -4.53 22.84 0.23
CA SER A 232 -5.27 23.25 -0.97
C SER A 232 -6.44 22.34 -1.36
N HIS A 233 -6.48 21.10 -0.85
CA HIS A 233 -7.55 20.14 -1.15
C HIS A 233 -8.38 19.74 0.08
N GLN A 234 -8.01 20.23 1.27
CA GLN A 234 -8.57 19.79 2.55
C GLN A 234 -10.09 19.97 2.62
N GLU A 235 -10.61 21.12 2.19
CA GLU A 235 -12.04 21.40 2.21
C GLU A 235 -12.82 20.49 1.26
N SER A 236 -12.32 20.29 0.03
CA SER A 236 -12.92 19.37 -0.94
C SER A 236 -12.98 17.95 -0.39
N MET A 237 -11.89 17.48 0.20
CA MET A 237 -11.81 16.16 0.82
C MET A 237 -12.77 16.02 2.02
N ARG A 238 -12.89 17.04 2.88
CA ARG A 238 -13.86 17.03 4.00
C ARG A 238 -15.30 16.98 3.50
N ASN A 239 -15.64 17.78 2.50
CA ASN A 239 -16.97 17.77 1.90
C ASN A 239 -17.30 16.41 1.29
N LYS A 240 -16.30 15.75 0.71
CA LYS A 240 -16.45 14.40 0.18
C LYS A 240 -16.78 13.37 1.27
N ILE A 241 -16.04 13.39 2.37
CA ILE A 241 -16.28 12.50 3.52
C ILE A 241 -17.69 12.72 4.10
N ARG A 242 -18.10 13.99 4.27
CA ARG A 242 -19.45 14.32 4.76
C ARG A 242 -20.56 13.82 3.84
N ALA A 243 -20.37 13.90 2.53
CA ALA A 243 -21.35 13.38 1.57
C ALA A 243 -21.47 11.85 1.62
N LEU A 244 -20.46 11.14 2.12
CA LEU A 244 -20.50 9.70 2.34
C LEU A 244 -21.16 9.32 3.67
N SER A 245 -21.11 10.19 4.69
CA SER A 245 -21.84 10.04 5.96
C SER A 245 -23.35 10.18 5.84
N GLY A 246 -23.86 10.79 4.75
CA GLY A 246 -25.29 11.00 4.51
C GLY A 246 -25.98 9.92 3.69
N LYS A 247 -25.26 8.85 3.31
CA LYS A 247 -25.80 7.65 2.67
C LYS A 247 -26.03 6.57 3.71
#